data_AF-A0A151BR45-F1
#
_entry.id   AF-A0A151BR45-F1
#
_cell.length_a   1.000
_cell.length_b   1.000
_cell.length_c   1.000
_cell.angle_alpha   90.00
_cell.angle_beta   90.00
_cell.angle_gamma   90.00
#
_symmetry.space_group_name_H-M   'P 1'
#
loop_
_entity.id
_entity.type
_entity.pdbx_description
1 polymer ?
#
loop_
_entity_poly.entity_id
_entity_poly.type
_entity_poly.pdbx_seq_one_letter_code
_entity_poly.pdbx_strand_id
1 'polypeptide(L)'
;MGEPDTVPITDLGLDPPIVEAIIGRTLTGFSLITVSGDRAWEESVKNRIALSKACVKLDFDAVPAVSDYTLCSRRYKPRILPGGRFIDEWGRILEPRLESKTTWYVGGVVTTEEKMEEYLPPDPEEEGRFELVERVLKSLKGKDVALMCQGHSGWHMAFQVRGGIDKLLIDMYRRPEAVHKFMDKIAEACRGLVKLMIEAGVEVLFMTDDYADCHSTFMSPSQFREFELPNMRKMIELADRM
;
A
#
# COMPACT_ATOMS: atom_id res chain seq x y z
N MET A 1 10.20 -26.73 19.22
CA MET A 1 10.69 -25.35 19.10
C MET A 1 10.70 -24.76 20.50
N GLY A 2 11.82 -24.19 20.94
CA GLY A 2 11.94 -23.55 22.25
C GLY A 2 11.08 -22.29 22.33
N GLU A 3 10.83 -21.81 23.54
CA GLU A 3 10.21 -20.50 23.76
C GLU A 3 11.18 -19.42 23.23
N PRO A 4 10.71 -18.44 22.44
CA PRO A 4 11.57 -17.38 21.94
C PRO A 4 12.08 -16.51 23.09
N ASP A 5 13.39 -16.26 23.12
CA ASP A 5 14.05 -15.48 24.18
C ASP A 5 13.80 -13.96 24.05
N THR A 6 13.26 -13.51 22.92
CA THR A 6 12.93 -12.11 22.62
C THR A 6 11.65 -11.97 21.80
N VAL A 7 11.02 -10.80 21.87
CA VAL A 7 9.89 -10.42 21.02
C VAL A 7 10.41 -9.49 19.93
N PRO A 8 10.31 -9.85 18.63
CA PRO A 8 10.75 -8.98 17.55
C PRO A 8 10.03 -7.63 17.55
N ILE A 9 10.77 -6.56 17.35
CA ILE A 9 10.28 -5.18 17.29
C ILE A 9 10.20 -4.74 15.83
N THR A 10 9.01 -4.37 15.39
CA THR A 10 8.77 -3.79 14.06
C THR A 10 7.51 -2.93 14.06
N ASP A 11 7.26 -2.25 12.94
CA ASP A 11 6.07 -1.45 12.65
C ASP A 11 5.76 -1.55 11.15
N LEU A 12 4.61 -1.05 10.69
CA LEU A 12 4.23 -0.98 9.27
C LEU A 12 4.73 0.29 8.58
N GLY A 13 5.20 1.26 9.36
CA GLY A 13 5.80 2.47 8.85
C GLY A 13 6.19 3.43 9.97
N LEU A 14 6.90 4.49 9.60
CA LEU A 14 7.21 5.61 10.46
C LEU A 14 6.79 6.88 9.74
N ASP A 15 6.06 7.75 10.41
CA ASP A 15 5.68 9.03 9.83
C ASP A 15 6.93 9.88 9.53
N PRO A 16 6.94 10.67 8.44
CA PRO A 16 8.10 11.46 8.05
C PRO A 16 8.73 12.28 9.18
N PRO A 17 7.98 12.95 10.08
CA PRO A 17 8.59 13.73 11.17
C PRO A 17 9.41 12.88 12.14
N ILE A 18 8.98 11.64 12.39
CA ILE A 18 9.70 10.69 13.23
C ILE A 18 10.98 10.25 12.50
N VAL A 19 10.87 9.91 11.22
CA VAL A 19 12.01 9.56 10.38
C VAL A 19 13.04 10.70 10.36
N GLU A 20 12.61 11.93 10.09
CA GLU A 20 13.45 13.14 10.06
C GLU A 20 14.20 13.35 11.37
N ALA A 21 13.52 13.20 12.51
CA ALA A 21 14.12 13.34 13.83
C ALA A 21 15.23 12.30 14.08
N ILE A 22 15.05 11.06 13.62
CA ILE A 22 16.01 9.97 13.80
C ILE A 22 17.22 10.11 12.85
N ILE A 23 16.99 10.55 11.61
CA ILE A 23 18.07 10.65 10.61
C ILE A 23 18.79 12.00 10.63
N GLY A 24 18.21 13.03 11.24
CA GLY A 24 18.79 14.37 11.35
C GLY A 24 18.79 15.18 10.04
N ARG A 25 17.86 14.91 9.12
CA ARG A 25 17.67 15.69 7.88
C ARG A 25 16.19 15.71 7.49
N THR A 26 15.79 16.74 6.76
CA THR A 26 14.44 16.86 6.22
C THR A 26 14.22 15.97 5.00
N LEU A 27 13.01 15.45 4.86
CA LEU A 27 12.56 14.70 3.70
C LEU A 27 11.79 15.61 2.73
N THR A 28 11.78 15.22 1.46
CA THR A 28 10.97 15.86 0.43
C THR A 28 9.60 15.20 0.37
N GLY A 29 8.56 16.01 0.24
CA GLY A 29 7.17 15.52 0.25
C GLY A 29 6.55 15.57 1.64
N PHE A 30 5.23 15.41 1.68
CA PHE A 30 4.43 15.59 2.90
C PHE A 30 4.18 14.27 3.65
N SER A 31 4.17 13.16 2.90
CA SER A 31 4.01 11.80 3.40
C SER A 31 4.65 10.82 2.41
N LEU A 32 4.68 9.53 2.73
CA LEU A 32 5.11 8.49 1.80
C LEU A 32 4.22 8.39 0.54
N ILE A 33 2.99 8.90 0.62
CA ILE A 33 2.02 8.91 -0.48
C ILE A 33 2.09 10.22 -1.26
N THR A 34 2.30 11.33 -0.55
CA THR A 34 2.38 12.67 -1.13
C THR A 34 3.80 12.94 -1.61
N VAL A 35 4.15 12.27 -2.71
CA VAL A 35 5.35 12.58 -3.46
C VAL A 35 4.94 13.37 -4.70
N SER A 36 5.15 14.68 -4.68
CA SER A 36 4.58 15.63 -5.63
C SER A 36 5.59 16.10 -6.66
N GLY A 37 5.19 16.18 -7.93
CA GLY A 37 5.97 16.80 -9.01
C GLY A 37 6.71 15.80 -9.90
N ASP A 38 7.53 16.31 -10.82
CA ASP A 38 8.24 15.52 -11.84
C ASP A 38 9.29 14.54 -11.27
N ARG A 39 9.50 14.54 -9.95
CA ARG A 39 10.45 13.68 -9.23
C ARG A 39 9.78 12.70 -8.29
N ALA A 40 8.46 12.47 -8.43
CA ALA A 40 7.68 11.60 -7.56
C ALA A 40 8.34 10.23 -7.34
N TRP A 41 8.85 9.61 -8.39
CA TRP A 41 9.53 8.32 -8.27
C TRP A 41 10.85 8.38 -7.48
N GLU A 42 11.74 9.33 -7.78
CA GLU A 42 13.03 9.46 -7.08
C GLU A 42 12.88 9.85 -5.61
N GLU A 43 11.92 10.70 -5.29
CA GLU A 43 11.59 11.08 -3.92
C GLU A 43 10.97 9.89 -3.15
N SER A 44 10.13 9.09 -3.82
CA SER A 44 9.56 7.85 -3.29
C SER A 44 10.64 6.84 -2.87
N VAL A 45 11.69 6.67 -3.70
CA VAL A 45 12.88 5.87 -3.36
C VAL A 45 13.62 6.45 -2.16
N LYS A 46 13.93 7.76 -2.17
CA LYS A 46 14.69 8.42 -1.10
C LYS A 46 14.00 8.35 0.26
N ASN A 47 12.68 8.54 0.29
CA ASN A 47 11.90 8.52 1.51
C ASN A 47 11.84 7.11 2.12
N ARG A 48 11.73 6.06 1.29
CA ARG A 48 11.81 4.67 1.77
C ARG A 48 13.18 4.33 2.33
N ILE A 49 14.25 4.68 1.61
CA ILE A 49 15.62 4.48 2.12
C ILE A 49 15.82 5.23 3.45
N ALA A 50 15.24 6.41 3.61
CA ALA A 50 15.31 7.17 4.85
C ALA A 50 14.54 6.49 6.00
N LEU A 51 13.32 6.02 5.74
CA LEU A 51 12.52 5.25 6.68
C LEU A 51 13.24 3.95 7.10
N SER A 52 13.80 3.21 6.14
CA SER A 52 14.59 2.02 6.38
C SER A 52 15.80 2.29 7.27
N LYS A 53 16.52 3.40 7.04
CA LYS A 53 17.63 3.84 7.91
C LYS A 53 17.16 4.22 9.30
N ALA A 54 15.98 4.82 9.44
CA ALA A 54 15.42 5.14 10.74
C ALA A 54 15.07 3.87 11.53
N CYS A 55 14.43 2.89 10.89
CA CYS A 55 14.13 1.58 11.51
C CYS A 55 15.41 0.89 12.00
N VAL A 56 16.46 0.83 11.18
CA VAL A 56 17.76 0.25 11.58
C VAL A 56 18.40 1.02 12.74
N LYS A 57 18.26 2.36 12.79
CA LYS A 57 18.77 3.16 13.92
C LYS A 57 17.99 2.96 15.22
N LEU A 58 16.71 2.59 15.12
CA LEU A 58 15.86 2.25 16.24
C LEU A 58 16.01 0.79 16.69
N ASP A 59 16.93 0.04 16.08
CA ASP A 59 17.18 -1.37 16.41
C ASP A 59 15.95 -2.27 16.15
N PHE A 60 15.23 -2.00 15.05
CA PHE A 60 14.12 -2.86 14.63
C PHE A 60 14.63 -4.19 14.06
N ASP A 61 13.98 -5.29 14.44
CA ASP A 61 14.26 -6.63 13.91
C ASP A 61 13.76 -6.82 12.48
N ALA A 62 12.73 -6.07 12.06
CA ALA A 62 12.20 -6.08 10.70
C ALA A 62 11.90 -4.67 10.19
N VAL A 63 12.19 -4.42 8.92
CA VAL A 63 12.01 -3.12 8.26
C VAL A 63 10.87 -3.18 7.24
N PRO A 64 9.79 -2.39 7.37
CA PRO A 64 8.72 -2.27 6.36
C PRO A 64 9.24 -1.47 5.15
N ALA A 65 10.05 -2.12 4.32
CA ALA A 65 10.82 -1.46 3.28
C ALA A 65 9.95 -0.95 2.12
N VAL A 66 8.93 -1.72 1.74
CA VAL A 66 8.09 -1.46 0.57
C VAL A 66 6.64 -1.89 0.81
N SER A 67 5.70 -1.27 0.10
CA SER A 67 4.26 -1.49 0.28
C SER A 67 3.52 -1.22 -1.03
N ASP A 68 2.65 -2.15 -1.46
CA ASP A 68 1.81 -2.00 -2.66
C ASP A 68 0.93 -0.74 -2.62
N TYR A 69 0.55 -0.30 -1.42
CA TYR A 69 -0.25 0.91 -1.17
C TYR A 69 0.45 2.20 -1.61
N THR A 70 1.79 2.20 -1.67
CA THR A 70 2.59 3.41 -1.91
C THR A 70 3.57 3.30 -3.08
N LEU A 71 3.76 2.10 -3.65
CA LEU A 71 4.61 1.91 -4.83
C LEU A 71 4.09 2.75 -6.01
N CYS A 72 5.03 3.29 -6.79
CA CYS A 72 4.70 4.10 -7.96
C CYS A 72 5.64 3.81 -9.12
N SER A 73 5.15 4.02 -10.34
CA SER A 73 5.95 3.96 -11.57
C SER A 73 6.79 5.22 -11.80
N ARG A 74 7.74 5.16 -12.73
CA ARG A 74 8.46 6.34 -13.24
C ARG A 74 7.53 7.32 -13.96
N ARG A 75 6.41 6.82 -14.52
CA ARG A 75 5.41 7.64 -15.22
C ARG A 75 4.42 8.32 -14.28
N TYR A 76 4.34 7.86 -13.04
CA TYR A 76 3.39 8.39 -12.07
C TYR A 76 3.58 9.90 -11.88
N LYS A 77 2.50 10.63 -12.12
CA LYS A 77 2.36 12.04 -11.78
C LYS A 77 1.00 12.24 -11.11
N PRO A 78 0.94 12.77 -9.87
CA PRO A 78 -0.34 13.00 -9.21
C PRO A 78 -1.16 14.05 -9.98
N ARG A 79 -2.46 13.79 -10.15
CA ARG A 79 -3.38 14.78 -10.73
C ARG A 79 -3.87 15.72 -9.63
N ILE A 80 -3.35 16.94 -9.61
CA ILE A 80 -3.71 17.95 -8.61
C ILE A 80 -5.14 18.45 -8.82
N LEU A 81 -5.88 18.58 -7.71
CA LEU A 81 -7.23 19.09 -7.63
C LEU A 81 -7.28 20.41 -6.83
N PRO A 82 -8.39 21.18 -6.91
CA PRO A 82 -8.57 22.37 -6.09
C PRO A 82 -8.46 22.08 -4.59
N GLY A 83 -7.82 23.01 -3.87
CA GLY A 83 -7.59 22.91 -2.43
C GLY A 83 -6.38 22.06 -2.03
N GLY A 84 -5.48 21.74 -2.97
CA GLY A 84 -4.26 20.97 -2.69
C GLY A 84 -4.49 19.46 -2.58
N ARG A 85 -5.73 18.99 -2.79
CA ARG A 85 -6.05 17.58 -2.98
C ARG A 85 -5.40 17.04 -4.24
N PHE A 86 -5.20 15.75 -4.31
CA PHE A 86 -4.68 15.10 -5.51
C PHE A 86 -5.29 13.72 -5.72
N ILE A 87 -5.19 13.25 -6.95
CA ILE A 87 -5.51 11.88 -7.33
C ILE A 87 -4.21 11.14 -7.62
N ASP A 88 -4.03 10.00 -6.98
CA ASP A 88 -2.86 9.15 -7.19
C ASP A 88 -3.04 8.14 -8.32
N GLU A 89 -2.05 7.26 -8.49
CA GLU A 89 -2.01 6.29 -9.59
C GLU A 89 -3.16 5.29 -9.55
N TRP A 90 -3.68 4.98 -8.35
CA TRP A 90 -4.81 4.09 -8.16
C TRP A 90 -6.15 4.76 -8.45
N GLY A 91 -6.22 6.10 -8.44
CA GLY A 91 -7.48 6.83 -8.52
C GLY A 91 -8.08 7.18 -7.17
N ARG A 92 -7.28 7.17 -6.09
CA ARG A 92 -7.70 7.61 -4.76
C ARG A 92 -7.57 9.12 -4.67
N ILE A 93 -8.56 9.79 -4.10
CA ILE A 93 -8.54 11.22 -3.82
C ILE A 93 -8.02 11.42 -2.41
N LEU A 94 -6.91 12.16 -2.32
CA LEU A 94 -6.12 12.34 -1.12
C LEU A 94 -5.97 13.82 -0.79
N GLU A 95 -5.97 14.16 0.50
CA GLU A 95 -5.84 15.51 1.02
C GLU A 95 -4.65 15.63 2.00
N PRO A 96 -3.62 16.43 1.67
CA PRO A 96 -2.54 16.73 2.62
C PRO A 96 -3.05 17.54 3.82
N ARG A 97 -2.70 17.13 5.04
CA ARG A 97 -3.05 17.81 6.30
C ARG A 97 -1.82 18.39 6.99
N LEU A 98 -1.53 19.67 6.72
CA LEU A 98 -0.34 20.40 7.22
C LEU A 98 -0.09 20.24 8.72
N GLU A 99 -1.15 20.30 9.52
CA GLU A 99 -1.09 20.25 10.99
C GLU A 99 -0.60 18.90 11.52
N SER A 100 -1.11 17.80 10.95
CA SER A 100 -0.80 16.44 11.39
C SER A 100 0.28 15.76 10.56
N LYS A 101 0.86 16.46 9.56
CA LYS A 101 1.92 15.92 8.69
C LYS A 101 1.58 14.58 8.04
N THR A 102 0.30 14.41 7.69
CA THR A 102 -0.23 13.17 7.10
C THR A 102 -1.18 13.42 5.91
N THR A 103 -1.58 12.35 5.23
CA THR A 103 -2.47 12.44 4.06
C THR A 103 -3.75 11.69 4.34
N TRP A 104 -4.88 12.37 4.19
CA TRP A 104 -6.19 11.77 4.42
C TRP A 104 -6.79 11.27 3.13
N TYR A 105 -7.39 10.09 3.20
CA TYR A 105 -8.30 9.60 2.19
C TYR A 105 -9.63 10.39 2.25
N VAL A 106 -10.06 10.95 1.11
CA VAL A 106 -11.29 11.76 1.04
C VAL A 106 -12.23 11.37 -0.09
N GLY A 107 -11.88 10.37 -0.91
CA GLY A 107 -12.76 9.83 -1.95
C GLY A 107 -12.04 9.03 -3.02
N GLY A 108 -12.76 8.66 -4.09
CA GLY A 108 -12.25 7.83 -5.18
C GLY A 108 -12.88 8.19 -6.52
N VAL A 109 -12.22 7.87 -7.63
CA VAL A 109 -12.65 8.26 -8.98
C VAL A 109 -13.71 7.35 -9.61
N VAL A 110 -13.87 6.12 -9.09
CA VAL A 110 -14.84 5.15 -9.59
C VAL A 110 -16.19 5.41 -8.93
N THR A 111 -16.98 6.30 -9.55
CA THR A 111 -18.23 6.79 -8.93
C THR A 111 -19.49 6.05 -9.36
N THR A 112 -19.44 5.31 -10.48
CA THR A 112 -20.58 4.60 -11.07
C THR A 112 -20.22 3.16 -11.41
N GLU A 113 -21.21 2.35 -11.78
CA GLU A 113 -21.02 0.96 -12.21
C GLU A 113 -20.25 0.87 -13.52
N GLU A 114 -20.55 1.71 -14.52
CA GLU A 114 -19.83 1.74 -15.79
C GLU A 114 -18.34 2.02 -15.56
N LYS A 115 -18.04 2.95 -14.65
CA LYS A 115 -16.65 3.21 -14.25
C LYS A 115 -15.99 2.05 -13.53
N MET A 116 -16.74 1.19 -12.81
CA MET A 116 -16.17 -0.02 -12.23
C MET A 116 -15.71 -0.97 -13.32
N GLU A 117 -16.51 -1.13 -14.38
CA GLU A 117 -16.20 -1.99 -15.51
C GLU A 117 -14.99 -1.47 -16.30
N GLU A 118 -14.94 -0.17 -16.56
CA GLU A 118 -13.86 0.51 -17.30
C GLU A 118 -12.57 0.69 -16.48
N TYR A 119 -12.64 0.59 -15.14
CA TYR A 119 -11.49 0.86 -14.29
C TYR A 119 -10.30 -0.06 -14.59
N LEU A 120 -9.12 0.54 -14.74
CA LEU A 120 -7.84 -0.16 -14.85
C LEU A 120 -6.97 0.22 -13.65
N PRO A 121 -6.56 -0.76 -12.82
CA PRO A 121 -5.60 -0.50 -11.74
C PRO A 121 -4.19 -0.24 -12.31
N PRO A 122 -3.26 0.27 -11.48
CA PRO A 122 -1.87 0.42 -11.88
C PRO A 122 -1.26 -0.91 -12.34
N ASP A 123 -0.58 -0.89 -13.47
CA ASP A 123 0.10 -2.06 -14.03
C ASP A 123 1.34 -2.40 -13.17
N PRO A 124 1.42 -3.59 -12.55
CA PRO A 124 2.60 -3.99 -11.77
C PRO A 124 3.91 -3.97 -12.57
N GLU A 125 3.87 -4.20 -13.88
CA GLU A 125 5.07 -4.28 -14.74
C GLU A 125 5.51 -2.93 -15.31
N GLU A 126 4.71 -1.87 -15.11
CA GLU A 126 5.00 -0.57 -15.68
C GLU A 126 6.29 0.05 -15.09
N GLU A 127 6.99 0.82 -15.93
CA GLU A 127 8.42 1.11 -15.81
C GLU A 127 8.79 1.71 -14.44
N GLY A 128 9.86 1.18 -13.83
CA GLY A 128 10.45 1.71 -12.61
C GLY A 128 9.92 1.11 -11.30
N ARG A 129 8.86 0.29 -11.30
CA ARG A 129 8.40 -0.37 -10.06
C ARG A 129 9.44 -1.32 -9.48
N PHE A 130 9.97 -2.22 -10.31
CA PHE A 130 11.02 -3.16 -9.88
C PHE A 130 12.27 -2.44 -9.43
N GLU A 131 12.73 -1.46 -10.21
CA GLU A 131 13.90 -0.68 -9.86
C GLU A 131 13.73 0.07 -8.53
N LEU A 132 12.53 0.57 -8.21
CA LEU A 132 12.26 1.23 -6.94
C LEU A 132 12.46 0.26 -5.78
N VAL A 133 11.82 -0.90 -5.86
CA VAL A 133 11.95 -1.95 -4.83
C VAL A 133 13.40 -2.38 -4.69
N GLU A 134 14.05 -2.69 -5.81
CA GLU A 134 15.43 -3.16 -5.84
C GLU A 134 16.40 -2.13 -5.20
N ARG A 135 16.25 -0.84 -5.51
CA ARG A 135 17.07 0.23 -4.91
C ARG A 135 16.87 0.34 -3.40
N VAL A 136 15.63 0.20 -2.92
CA VAL A 136 15.32 0.25 -1.48
C VAL A 136 15.96 -0.95 -0.77
N LEU A 137 15.73 -2.17 -1.25
CA LEU A 137 16.27 -3.39 -0.63
C LEU A 137 17.80 -3.45 -0.69
N LYS A 138 18.42 -3.02 -1.80
CA LYS A 138 19.89 -2.88 -1.90
C LYS A 138 20.48 -1.97 -0.83
N SER A 139 19.75 -0.95 -0.37
CA SER A 139 20.21 -0.05 0.70
C SER A 139 20.29 -0.70 2.08
N LEU A 140 19.57 -1.82 2.26
CA LEU A 140 19.52 -2.63 3.48
C LEU A 140 20.42 -3.86 3.41
N LYS A 141 21.11 -4.11 2.28
CA LYS A 141 21.99 -5.27 2.13
C LYS A 141 23.07 -5.30 3.21
N GLY A 142 23.18 -6.44 3.91
CA GLY A 142 24.14 -6.65 4.98
C GLY A 142 23.77 -5.99 6.31
N LYS A 143 22.54 -5.50 6.45
CA LYS A 143 21.96 -5.16 7.75
C LYS A 143 21.36 -6.42 8.37
N ASP A 144 21.50 -6.53 9.69
CA ASP A 144 20.95 -7.64 10.48
C ASP A 144 19.49 -7.33 10.83
N VAL A 145 18.63 -7.31 9.82
CA VAL A 145 17.19 -7.02 9.92
C VAL A 145 16.45 -7.82 8.86
N ALA A 146 15.22 -8.26 9.16
CA ALA A 146 14.34 -8.86 8.16
C ALA A 146 13.76 -7.79 7.22
N LEU A 147 13.77 -8.08 5.92
CA LEU A 147 13.21 -7.23 4.88
C LEU A 147 11.71 -7.50 4.73
N MET A 148 10.86 -6.62 5.24
CA MET A 148 9.41 -6.77 5.20
C MET A 148 8.79 -5.95 4.07
N CYS A 149 7.77 -6.51 3.42
CA CYS A 149 6.83 -5.76 2.60
C CYS A 149 5.41 -5.81 3.15
N GLN A 150 4.60 -4.85 2.74
CA GLN A 150 3.15 -4.84 2.96
C GLN A 150 2.42 -5.12 1.64
N GLY A 151 1.36 -5.93 1.71
CA GLY A 151 0.46 -6.19 0.60
C GLY A 151 -1.01 -6.24 1.03
N HIS A 152 -1.92 -5.95 0.12
CA HIS A 152 -3.37 -5.99 0.35
C HIS A 152 -4.04 -7.09 -0.50
N SER A 153 -5.12 -7.71 0.00
CA SER A 153 -5.84 -8.74 -0.76
C SER A 153 -6.78 -8.15 -1.81
N GLY A 154 -7.23 -6.91 -1.61
CA GLY A 154 -7.97 -6.13 -2.61
C GLY A 154 -8.97 -5.15 -2.01
N TRP A 155 -9.58 -5.50 -0.87
CA TRP A 155 -10.68 -4.78 -0.22
C TRP A 155 -10.37 -3.31 0.04
N HIS A 156 -9.25 -3.04 0.71
CA HIS A 156 -8.84 -1.70 1.12
C HIS A 156 -8.68 -0.80 -0.10
N MET A 157 -7.94 -1.28 -1.10
CA MET A 157 -7.74 -0.55 -2.34
C MET A 157 -9.07 -0.37 -3.10
N ALA A 158 -9.92 -1.39 -3.13
CA ALA A 158 -11.22 -1.35 -3.80
C ALA A 158 -12.14 -0.29 -3.21
N PHE A 159 -12.34 -0.24 -1.89
CA PHE A 159 -13.24 0.76 -1.32
C PHE A 159 -12.68 2.17 -1.48
N GLN A 160 -11.35 2.34 -1.43
CA GLN A 160 -10.73 3.64 -1.59
C GLN A 160 -10.94 4.19 -3.01
N VAL A 161 -10.65 3.37 -4.03
CA VAL A 161 -10.84 3.73 -5.44
C VAL A 161 -12.33 3.96 -5.76
N ARG A 162 -13.22 3.16 -5.14
CA ARG A 162 -14.68 3.28 -5.27
C ARG A 162 -15.25 4.55 -4.64
N GLY A 163 -14.57 5.12 -3.64
CA GLY A 163 -15.02 6.34 -2.96
C GLY A 163 -15.65 6.12 -1.59
N GLY A 164 -15.49 4.94 -0.97
CA GLY A 164 -15.86 4.68 0.41
C GLY A 164 -16.29 3.25 0.69
N ILE A 165 -16.11 2.83 1.94
CA ILE A 165 -16.53 1.54 2.48
C ILE A 165 -18.05 1.35 2.30
N ASP A 166 -18.84 2.38 2.65
CA ASP A 166 -20.29 2.41 2.51
C ASP A 166 -20.75 2.05 1.10
N LYS A 167 -20.12 2.64 0.09
CA LYS A 167 -20.47 2.46 -1.32
C LYS A 167 -20.15 1.05 -1.77
N LEU A 168 -18.94 0.55 -1.47
CA LEU A 168 -18.55 -0.80 -1.89
C LEU A 168 -19.42 -1.87 -1.22
N LEU A 169 -19.78 -1.72 0.06
CA LEU A 169 -20.69 -2.65 0.76
C LEU A 169 -22.09 -2.67 0.14
N ILE A 170 -22.66 -1.50 -0.19
CA ILE A 170 -23.95 -1.40 -0.87
C ILE A 170 -23.88 -2.06 -2.25
N ASP A 171 -22.77 -1.86 -2.96
CA ASP A 171 -22.56 -2.39 -4.29
C ASP A 171 -22.38 -3.92 -4.27
N MET A 172 -21.72 -4.49 -3.26
CA MET A 172 -21.64 -5.95 -3.05
C MET A 172 -23.03 -6.58 -2.97
N TYR A 173 -24.01 -5.89 -2.37
CA TYR A 173 -25.38 -6.38 -2.27
C TYR A 173 -26.19 -6.12 -3.55
N ARG A 174 -26.08 -4.93 -4.14
CA ARG A 174 -26.95 -4.50 -5.26
C ARG A 174 -26.46 -4.94 -6.63
N ARG A 175 -25.16 -5.13 -6.80
CA ARG A 175 -24.49 -5.44 -8.07
C ARG A 175 -23.28 -6.37 -7.88
N PRO A 176 -23.48 -7.57 -7.29
CA PRO A 176 -22.38 -8.47 -6.94
C PRO A 176 -21.48 -8.82 -8.14
N GLU A 177 -22.05 -9.02 -9.34
CA GLU A 177 -21.27 -9.36 -10.54
C GLU A 177 -20.29 -8.24 -10.95
N ALA A 178 -20.72 -6.98 -10.90
CA ALA A 178 -19.86 -5.84 -11.20
C ALA A 178 -18.76 -5.70 -10.14
N VAL A 179 -19.09 -5.94 -8.87
CA VAL A 179 -18.12 -5.89 -7.77
C VAL A 179 -17.08 -7.00 -7.86
N HIS A 180 -17.48 -8.24 -8.21
CA HIS A 180 -16.55 -9.34 -8.44
C HIS A 180 -15.50 -8.97 -9.48
N LYS A 181 -15.93 -8.51 -10.67
CA LYS A 181 -15.02 -8.07 -11.74
C LYS A 181 -14.13 -6.90 -11.31
N PHE A 182 -14.68 -5.95 -10.55
CA PHE A 182 -13.95 -4.78 -10.08
C PHE A 182 -12.86 -5.14 -9.06
N MET A 183 -13.23 -5.93 -8.05
CA MET A 183 -12.31 -6.37 -7.00
C MET A 183 -11.28 -7.34 -7.53
N ASP A 184 -11.63 -8.23 -8.46
CA ASP A 184 -10.67 -9.12 -9.11
C ASP A 184 -9.56 -8.31 -9.81
N LYS A 185 -9.90 -7.28 -10.58
CA LYS A 185 -8.88 -6.40 -11.21
C LYS A 185 -7.91 -5.82 -10.17
N ILE A 186 -8.43 -5.32 -9.07
CA ILE A 186 -7.64 -4.70 -8.01
C ILE A 186 -6.76 -5.73 -7.29
N ALA A 187 -7.33 -6.88 -6.93
CA ALA A 187 -6.61 -7.98 -6.29
C ALA A 187 -5.48 -8.52 -7.18
N GLU A 188 -5.71 -8.62 -8.50
CA GLU A 188 -4.67 -9.00 -9.48
C GLU A 188 -3.52 -7.98 -9.49
N ALA A 189 -3.82 -6.68 -9.47
CA ALA A 189 -2.79 -5.63 -9.42
C ALA A 189 -2.01 -5.66 -8.09
N CYS A 190 -2.69 -5.75 -6.94
CA CYS A 190 -2.05 -5.91 -5.63
C CYS A 190 -1.12 -7.13 -5.61
N ARG A 191 -1.61 -8.29 -6.09
CA ARG A 191 -0.82 -9.52 -6.14
C ARG A 191 0.38 -9.40 -7.08
N GLY A 192 0.24 -8.72 -8.22
CA GLY A 192 1.36 -8.44 -9.12
C GLY A 192 2.43 -7.56 -8.47
N LEU A 193 2.03 -6.52 -7.72
CA LEU A 193 2.98 -5.69 -6.97
C LEU A 193 3.69 -6.47 -5.86
N VAL A 194 2.97 -7.30 -5.12
CA VAL A 194 3.54 -8.20 -4.10
C VAL A 194 4.51 -9.20 -4.70
N LYS A 195 4.16 -9.83 -5.83
CA LYS A 195 5.05 -10.75 -6.56
C LYS A 195 6.38 -10.07 -6.88
N LEU A 196 6.30 -8.83 -7.35
CA LEU A 196 7.45 -8.02 -7.73
C LEU A 196 8.35 -7.68 -6.52
N MET A 197 7.74 -7.47 -5.34
CA MET A 197 8.47 -7.32 -4.08
C MET A 197 9.14 -8.62 -3.63
N ILE A 198 8.45 -9.76 -3.73
CA ILE A 198 8.99 -11.11 -3.47
C ILE A 198 10.20 -11.40 -4.36
N GLU A 199 10.07 -11.19 -5.67
CA GLU A 199 11.17 -11.41 -6.63
C GLU A 199 12.38 -10.52 -6.39
N ALA A 200 12.18 -9.34 -5.77
CA ALA A 200 13.27 -8.44 -5.39
C ALA A 200 13.99 -8.85 -4.09
N GLY A 201 13.45 -9.83 -3.34
CA GLY A 201 14.10 -10.42 -2.16
C GLY A 201 13.61 -9.89 -0.82
N VAL A 202 12.34 -9.54 -0.69
CA VAL A 202 11.72 -9.38 0.65
C VAL A 202 11.59 -10.74 1.32
N GLU A 203 11.71 -10.78 2.64
CA GLU A 203 11.75 -11.99 3.46
C GLU A 203 10.43 -12.21 4.23
N VAL A 204 9.68 -11.14 4.47
CA VAL A 204 8.38 -11.19 5.16
C VAL A 204 7.34 -10.42 4.37
N LEU A 205 6.22 -11.08 4.04
CA LEU A 205 5.02 -10.42 3.55
C LEU A 205 4.05 -10.19 4.71
N PHE A 206 3.78 -8.94 5.04
CA PHE A 206 2.73 -8.54 5.97
C PHE A 206 1.46 -8.18 5.20
N MET A 207 0.49 -9.09 5.18
CA MET A 207 -0.78 -8.90 4.49
C MET A 207 -1.77 -8.11 5.36
N THR A 208 -2.33 -7.02 4.83
CA THR A 208 -3.22 -6.12 5.56
C THR A 208 -4.45 -5.74 4.78
N ASP A 209 -5.56 -5.54 5.48
CA ASP A 209 -6.76 -4.91 4.95
C ASP A 209 -7.64 -4.40 6.09
N ASP A 210 -8.38 -3.32 5.82
CA ASP A 210 -9.23 -2.63 6.80
C ASP A 210 -10.62 -3.27 6.89
N TYR A 211 -10.74 -4.39 7.62
CA TYR A 211 -11.99 -5.17 7.68
C TYR A 211 -12.98 -4.76 8.79
N ALA A 212 -12.57 -3.95 9.77
CA ALA A 212 -13.38 -3.64 10.96
C ALA A 212 -13.10 -2.26 11.54
N ASP A 213 -14.05 -1.75 12.33
CA ASP A 213 -13.87 -0.62 13.24
C ASP A 213 -13.81 -1.08 14.71
N CYS A 214 -13.92 -0.15 15.66
CA CYS A 214 -13.92 -0.44 17.09
C CYS A 214 -15.19 -1.15 17.61
N HIS A 215 -16.20 -1.34 16.76
CA HIS A 215 -17.48 -1.97 17.10
C HIS A 215 -17.65 -3.34 16.44
N SER A 216 -17.37 -3.46 15.15
CA SER A 216 -17.60 -4.71 14.40
C SER A 216 -16.89 -4.74 13.03
N THR A 217 -16.99 -5.89 12.35
CA THR A 217 -16.56 -6.02 10.95
C THR A 217 -17.49 -5.24 10.01
N PHE A 218 -16.92 -4.64 8.96
CA PHE A 218 -17.69 -3.91 7.94
C PHE A 218 -18.51 -4.84 7.04
N MET A 219 -18.01 -6.06 6.81
CA MET A 219 -18.67 -7.08 6.01
C MET A 219 -19.29 -8.16 6.90
N SER A 220 -20.41 -8.74 6.43
CA SER A 220 -20.89 -10.00 7.00
C SER A 220 -19.92 -11.14 6.69
N PRO A 221 -19.87 -12.22 7.51
CA PRO A 221 -19.03 -13.38 7.22
C PRO A 221 -19.30 -14.03 5.85
N SER A 222 -20.53 -13.95 5.34
CA SER A 222 -20.87 -14.41 3.99
C SER A 222 -20.23 -13.54 2.90
N GLN A 223 -20.32 -12.21 3.02
CA GLN A 223 -19.69 -11.29 2.07
C GLN A 223 -18.17 -11.43 2.09
N PHE A 224 -17.55 -11.53 3.27
CA PHE A 224 -16.11 -11.75 3.36
C PHE A 224 -15.68 -13.04 2.64
N ARG A 225 -16.42 -14.15 2.86
CA ARG A 225 -16.13 -15.44 2.21
C ARG A 225 -16.32 -15.40 0.70
N GLU A 226 -17.24 -14.59 0.22
CA GLU A 226 -17.54 -14.44 -1.21
C GLU A 226 -16.52 -13.54 -1.92
N PHE A 227 -16.27 -12.34 -1.39
CA PHE A 227 -15.54 -11.30 -2.10
C PHE A 227 -14.05 -11.22 -1.75
N GLU A 228 -13.64 -11.57 -0.53
CA GLU A 228 -12.25 -11.36 -0.09
C GLU A 228 -11.45 -12.61 0.20
N LEU A 229 -12.05 -13.60 0.86
CA LEU A 229 -11.36 -14.83 1.19
C LEU A 229 -10.70 -15.50 -0.05
N PRO A 230 -11.30 -15.53 -1.25
CA PRO A 230 -10.63 -16.06 -2.44
C PRO A 230 -9.35 -15.29 -2.81
N ASN A 231 -9.37 -13.96 -2.72
CA ASN A 231 -8.22 -13.12 -3.06
C ASN A 231 -7.10 -13.24 -2.02
N MET A 232 -7.47 -13.29 -0.75
CA MET A 232 -6.54 -13.55 0.35
C MET A 232 -5.84 -14.91 0.18
N ARG A 233 -6.56 -15.96 -0.22
CA ARG A 233 -5.95 -17.27 -0.51
C ARG A 233 -4.93 -17.21 -1.65
N LYS A 234 -5.27 -16.55 -2.76
CA LYS A 234 -4.34 -16.38 -3.89
C LYS A 234 -3.08 -15.60 -3.49
N MET A 235 -3.19 -14.65 -2.55
CA MET A 235 -2.04 -13.93 -2.02
C MET A 235 -1.14 -14.82 -1.15
N ILE A 236 -1.75 -15.66 -0.29
CA ILE A 236 -1.01 -16.64 0.52
C ILE A 236 -0.29 -17.65 -0.38
N GLU A 237 -0.97 -18.19 -1.41
CA GLU A 237 -0.38 -19.10 -2.39
C GLU A 237 0.79 -18.49 -3.17
N LEU A 238 0.80 -17.16 -3.35
CA LEU A 238 1.94 -16.44 -3.91
C LEU A 238 3.09 -16.36 -2.89
N ALA A 239 2.78 -16.06 -1.64
CA ALA A 239 3.76 -15.95 -0.56
C ALA A 239 4.43 -17.28 -0.23
N ASP A 240 3.75 -18.42 -0.40
CA ASP A 240 4.32 -19.76 -0.25
C ASP A 240 5.48 -20.06 -1.22
N ARG A 241 5.74 -19.17 -2.19
CA ARG A 241 6.86 -19.25 -3.13
C ARG A 241 8.09 -18.45 -2.70
N MET A 242 8.04 -17.75 -1.56
CA MET A 242 9.17 -17.07 -0.92
C MET A 242 10.14 -18.10 -0.34
#